data_AF-A0A099T0V3-F1
#
_entry.id   AF-A0A099T0V3-F1
#
_cell.length_a   1.000
_cell.length_b   1.000
_cell.length_c   1.000
_cell.angle_alpha   90.00
_cell.angle_beta   90.00
_cell.angle_gamma   90.00
#
_symmetry.space_group_name_H-M   'P 1'
#
loop_
_entity.id
_entity.type
_entity.pdbx_description
1 polymer ?
#
loop_
_entity_poly.entity_id
_entity_poly.type
_entity_poly.pdbx_seq_one_letter_code
_entity_poly.pdbx_strand_id
1 'polypeptide(L)' 'MWTFSKLSKENMDAISAAEGKLGITLIAFSDEDIKYAELDDEGVKEVKELEKKLGLSLVALETD' A
#
# COMPACT_ATOMS: atom_id res chain seq x y z
N MET A 1 13.96 -7.41 -4.91
CA MET A 1 13.49 -8.72 -4.38
C MET A 1 12.37 -8.35 -3.42
N TRP A 2 11.12 -8.66 -3.76
CA TRP A 2 9.94 -8.27 -2.97
C TRP A 2 9.93 -9.16 -1.73
N THR A 3 10.49 -8.69 -0.63
CA THR A 3 10.48 -9.44 0.62
C THR A 3 9.07 -9.38 1.16
N PHE A 4 8.39 -10.54 1.17
CA PHE A 4 7.18 -10.72 1.94
C PHE A 4 7.51 -10.33 3.38
N SER A 5 6.90 -9.23 3.83
CA SER A 5 6.98 -8.70 5.19
C SER A 5 7.05 -9.85 6.21
N LYS A 6 7.87 -9.72 7.25
CA LYS A 6 7.89 -10.63 8.42
C LYS A 6 6.58 -10.50 9.21
N LEU A 7 5.46 -10.84 8.58
CA LEU A 7 4.14 -10.81 9.18
C LEU A 7 4.06 -11.99 10.14
N SER A 8 4.01 -11.69 11.43
CA SER A 8 3.61 -12.67 12.44
C SER A 8 2.17 -13.11 12.18
N LYS A 9 1.79 -14.27 12.72
CA LYS A 9 0.43 -14.80 12.61
C LYS A 9 -0.62 -13.83 13.16
N GLU A 10 -0.30 -13.13 14.25
CA GLU A 10 -1.17 -12.12 14.84
C GLU A 10 -1.40 -10.92 13.91
N ASN A 11 -0.37 -10.47 13.19
CA ASN A 11 -0.50 -9.38 12.22
C ASN A 11 -1.34 -9.80 11.00
N MET A 12 -1.16 -11.04 10.55
CA MET A 12 -1.99 -11.66 9.51
C MET A 12 -3.47 -11.71 9.91
N ASP A 13 -3.79 -12.18 11.11
CA ASP A 13 -5.16 -12.26 11.61
C ASP A 13 -5.80 -10.87 11.74
N ALA A 14 -5.03 -9.87 12.18
CA ALA A 14 -5.48 -8.48 12.26
C ALA A 14 -5.80 -7.89 10.87
N ILE A 15 -4.95 -8.14 9.87
CA ILE A 15 -5.18 -7.71 8.48
C ILE A 15 -6.43 -8.39 7.91
N SER A 16 -6.55 -9.71 8.04
CA SER A 16 -7.72 -10.44 7.53
C SER A 16 -9.03 -10.01 8.20
N ALA A 17 -9.01 -9.68 9.49
CA ALA A 17 -10.17 -9.13 10.17
C ALA A 17 -10.55 -7.73 9.65
N ALA A 18 -9.57 -6.90 9.28
CA ALA A 18 -9.80 -5.60 8.67
C ALA A 18 -10.35 -5.72 7.24
N GLU A 19 -9.76 -6.59 6.42
CA GLU A 19 -10.25 -6.92 5.08
C GLU A 19 -11.71 -7.40 5.10
N GLY A 20 -12.04 -8.32 6.02
CA GLY A 20 -13.40 -8.84 6.17
C GLY A 20 -14.43 -7.79 6.59
N LYS A 21 -14.04 -6.78 7.38
CA LYS A 21 -14.92 -5.66 7.78
C LYS A 21 -15.12 -4.65 6.66
N LEU A 22 -14.08 -4.38 5.89
CA LEU A 22 -14.06 -3.35 4.86
C LEU A 22 -14.53 -3.87 3.50
N GLY A 23 -14.55 -5.19 3.29
CA GLY A 23 -14.89 -5.80 2.01
C GLY A 23 -13.86 -5.51 0.92
N ILE A 24 -12.61 -5.24 1.31
CA ILE A 24 -11.50 -4.92 0.42
C ILE A 24 -10.31 -5.82 0.71
N THR A 25 -9.42 -5.99 -0.27
CA THR A 25 -8.12 -6.64 -0.09
C THR A 25 -7.07 -5.59 0.26
N LEU A 26 -6.32 -5.82 1.34
CA LEU A 26 -5.22 -4.97 1.80
C LEU A 26 -3.89 -5.59 1.38
N ILE A 27 -3.01 -4.78 0.80
CA ILE A 27 -1.66 -5.21 0.45
C ILE A 27 -0.70 -4.71 1.52
N ALA A 28 -0.05 -5.63 2.21
CA ALA A 28 0.97 -5.30 3.22
C ALA A 28 2.33 -5.13 2.54
N PHE A 29 2.86 -3.91 2.56
CA PHE A 29 4.20 -3.57 2.07
C PHE A 29 5.11 -3.18 3.25
N SER A 30 6.33 -3.73 3.31
CA SER A 30 7.35 -3.37 4.30
C SER A 30 8.71 -3.16 3.62
N ASP A 31 9.40 -2.08 3.96
CA ASP A 31 10.81 -1.83 3.63
C ASP A 31 11.53 -1.31 4.89
N GLU A 32 12.87 -1.30 4.88
CA GLU A 32 13.65 -0.64 5.94
C GLU A 32 13.37 0.88 5.85
N ASP A 33 12.64 1.43 6.84
CA ASP A 33 12.26 2.85 6.95
C ASP A 33 11.25 3.38 5.90
N ILE A 34 10.06 2.79 5.83
CA ILE A 34 8.94 3.33 5.03
C ILE A 34 8.57 4.74 5.51
N LYS A 35 8.71 5.73 4.62
CA LYS A 35 8.09 7.05 4.73
C LYS A 35 7.11 7.22 3.56
N TYR A 36 5.86 7.52 3.87
CA TYR A 36 4.86 7.78 2.85
C TYR A 36 5.05 9.20 2.31
N ALA A 37 5.10 9.33 0.98
CA ALA A 37 5.16 10.66 0.38
C ALA A 37 3.81 11.37 0.55
N GLU A 38 3.84 12.60 1.05
CA GLU A 38 2.67 13.48 1.02
C GLU A 38 2.45 13.95 -0.43
N LEU A 39 1.26 13.65 -0.96
CA LEU A 39 0.83 14.11 -2.27
C LEU A 39 -0.22 15.21 -2.10
N ASP A 40 -0.08 16.28 -2.87
CA ASP A 40 -1.14 17.27 -3.02
C ASP A 40 -2.25 16.77 -3.96
N ASP A 41 -3.31 17.56 -4.11
CA ASP A 41 -4.49 17.17 -4.90
C ASP A 41 -4.15 16.88 -6.37
N GLU A 42 -3.18 17.60 -6.96
CA GLU A 42 -2.70 17.36 -8.32
C GLU A 42 -1.92 16.05 -8.42
N GLY A 43 -0.99 15.80 -7.48
CA GLY A 43 -0.24 14.54 -7.40
C GLY A 43 -1.13 13.33 -7.19
N VAL A 44 -2.15 13.42 -6.32
CA VAL A 44 -3.14 12.35 -6.12
C VAL A 44 -3.90 12.06 -7.42
N LYS A 45 -4.24 13.08 -8.20
CA LYS A 45 -4.95 12.90 -9.47
C LYS A 45 -4.07 12.20 -10.50
N GLU A 46 -2.82 12.64 -10.65
CA GLU A 46 -1.88 12.03 -11.59
C GLU A 46 -1.62 10.56 -11.27
N VAL A 47 -1.39 10.24 -9.99
CA VAL A 47 -1.21 8.85 -9.54
C VAL A 47 -2.44 8.00 -9.87
N LYS A 48 -3.66 8.49 -9.59
CA LYS A 48 -4.90 7.76 -9.91
C LYS A 48 -5.10 7.53 -11.40
N GLU A 49 -4.72 8.48 -12.26
CA GLU A 49 -4.79 8.28 -13.72
C GLU A 49 -3.78 7.23 -14.19
N LEU A 50 -2.59 7.24 -13.60
CA LEU A 50 -1.55 6.26 -13.88
C LEU A 50 -1.96 4.85 -13.43
N GLU A 51 -2.51 4.72 -12.22
CA GLU A 51 -3.07 3.47 -11.67
C GLU A 51 -4.12 2.88 -12.62
N LYS A 52 -5.07 3.70 -13.08
CA LYS A 52 -6.10 3.27 -14.04
C LYS A 52 -5.52 2.84 -15.38
N LYS A 53 -4.54 3.57 -15.90
CA LYS A 53 -3.91 3.28 -17.19
C LYS A 53 -3.12 1.98 -17.15
N LEU A 54 -2.46 1.70 -16.03
CA LEU A 54 -1.62 0.51 -15.85
C LEU A 54 -2.38 -0.71 -15.31
N GLY A 55 -3.56 -0.49 -14.73
CA GLY A 55 -4.32 -1.55 -14.05
C GLY A 55 -3.64 -2.01 -12.76
N LEU A 56 -2.93 -1.11 -12.08
CA LEU A 56 -2.15 -1.37 -10.86
C LEU A 56 -2.55 -0.39 -9.77
N SER A 57 -2.29 -0.75 -8.51
CA SER A 57 -2.31 0.21 -7.41
C SER A 57 -0.88 0.59 -7.04
N LEU A 58 -0.63 1.87 -6.85
CA LEU A 58 0.67 2.45 -6.56
C LEU A 58 0.69 2.97 -5.12
N VAL A 59 1.78 2.71 -4.41
CA VAL A 59 2.02 3.23 -3.06
C VAL A 59 3.08 4.33 -3.18
N ALA A 60 2.73 5.54 -2.76
CA ALA A 60 3.65 6.68 -2.80
C ALA A 60 4.58 6.65 -1.58
N LEU A 61 5.88 6.56 -1.82
CA LEU A 61 6.94 6.53 -0.81
C LEU A 61 7.92 7.68 -1.05
N GLU A 62 8.46 8.25 0.01
CA GLU A 62 9.58 9.18 -0.11
C GLU A 62 10.82 8.39 -0.54
N THR A 63 11.53 8.92 -1.54
CA THR A 63 12.88 8.47 -1.90
C THR A 63 13.84 9.57 -1.52
N ASP A 64 14.85 9.26 -0.70
CA ASP A 64 16.00 10.14 -0.45
C ASP A 64 16.71 10.54 -1.77
#